data_AF-A0EW64-F1
#
_entry.id   AF-A0EW64-F1
#
_cell.length_a   1.000
_cell.length_b   1.000
_cell.length_c   1.000
_cell.angle_alpha   90.00
_cell.angle_beta   90.00
_cell.angle_gamma   90.00
#
_symmetry.space_group_name_H-M   'P 1'
#
loop_
_entity.id
_entity.type
_entity.pdbx_description
1 polymer ?
#
loop_
_entity_poly.entity_id
_entity_poly.type
_entity_poly.pdbx_seq_one_letter_code
_entity_poly.pdbx_strand_id
1 'polypeptide(L)'
;LAKTSGKDIVQFGKAVEISHSGIGKKVCETKKNGGSGGYGAYAATTGAKSGDDNTSLCGDSGRASSGASTAQYLKEFVENTLLGNGSKNWPTSTDGGSGSPKPVTNDNAKAVAGDLTKLSPEEKTIVAGLLAKT
;
A
#
# COMPACT_ATOMS: atom_id res chain seq x y z
N LEU A 1 -7.18 -8.34 8.68
CA LEU A 1 -7.51 -7.46 7.55
C LEU A 1 -7.94 -8.20 6.28
N ALA A 2 -7.45 -9.41 5.98
CA ALA A 2 -7.83 -10.10 4.73
C ALA A 2 -9.34 -10.38 4.54
N LYS A 3 -10.10 -10.45 5.64
CA LYS A 3 -11.57 -10.61 5.63
C LYS A 3 -12.32 -9.28 5.55
N THR A 4 -11.64 -8.15 5.76
CA THR A 4 -12.22 -6.81 5.61
C THR A 4 -12.41 -6.54 4.13
N SER A 5 -13.57 -6.02 3.72
CA SER A 5 -13.83 -5.79 2.30
C SER A 5 -12.91 -4.71 1.74
N GLY A 6 -12.63 -4.77 0.43
CA GLY A 6 -11.83 -3.72 -0.23
C GLY A 6 -12.48 -2.34 -0.12
N LYS A 7 -13.83 -2.28 -0.14
CA LYS A 7 -14.59 -1.04 0.05
C LYS A 7 -14.30 -0.41 1.40
N ASP A 8 -14.34 -1.21 2.47
CA ASP A 8 -14.15 -0.69 3.83
C ASP A 8 -12.71 -0.22 4.03
N ILE A 9 -11.74 -0.88 3.39
CA ILE A 9 -10.33 -0.46 3.40
C ILE A 9 -10.11 0.85 2.65
N VAL A 10 -10.80 1.06 1.53
CA VAL A 10 -10.79 2.35 0.82
C VAL A 10 -11.37 3.45 1.71
N GLN A 11 -12.49 3.19 2.41
CA GLN A 11 -13.07 4.17 3.33
C GLN A 11 -12.15 4.45 4.53
N PHE A 12 -11.54 3.40 5.09
CA PHE A 12 -10.56 3.51 6.16
C PHE A 12 -9.39 4.41 5.75
N GLY A 13 -8.79 4.15 4.59
CA GLY A 13 -7.67 4.96 4.10
C GLY A 13 -8.03 6.42 3.89
N LYS A 14 -9.21 6.71 3.35
CA LYS A 14 -9.74 8.08 3.24
C LYS A 14 -9.93 8.74 4.60
N ALA A 15 -10.48 8.02 5.58
CA ALA A 15 -10.70 8.53 6.92
C ALA A 15 -9.39 8.83 7.65
N VAL A 16 -8.38 7.98 7.48
CA VAL A 16 -7.01 8.20 7.99
C VAL A 16 -6.41 9.44 7.35
N GLU A 17 -6.47 9.60 6.03
CA GLU A 17 -5.89 10.75 5.34
C GLU A 17 -6.52 12.08 5.79
N ILE A 18 -7.83 12.11 5.99
CA ILE A 18 -8.55 13.32 6.43
C ILE A 18 -8.24 13.66 7.89
N SER A 19 -8.25 12.66 8.77
CA SER A 19 -8.24 12.90 10.23
C SER A 19 -6.84 12.85 10.83
N HIS A 20 -5.95 12.04 10.26
CA HIS A 20 -4.64 11.70 10.82
C HIS A 20 -3.64 11.35 9.70
N SER A 21 -3.41 12.27 8.75
CA SER A 21 -2.50 12.05 7.62
C SER A 21 -1.07 11.63 8.03
N GLY A 22 -0.62 12.02 9.23
CA GLY A 22 0.63 11.55 9.82
C GLY A 22 0.68 10.02 10.04
N ILE A 23 -0.45 9.38 10.36
CA ILE A 23 -0.58 7.92 10.43
C ILE A 23 -0.59 7.34 9.01
N GLY A 24 -1.29 7.99 8.07
CA GLY A 24 -1.32 7.59 6.66
C GLY A 24 0.07 7.45 6.04
N LYS A 25 1.00 8.35 6.41
CA LYS A 25 2.41 8.33 5.99
C LYS A 25 3.25 7.20 6.58
N LYS A 26 2.73 6.46 7.56
CA LYS A 26 3.42 5.30 8.17
C LYS A 26 2.91 3.96 7.66
N VAL A 27 1.89 3.96 6.81
CA VAL A 27 1.22 2.76 6.32
C VAL A 27 1.41 2.69 4.82
N CYS A 28 1.82 1.53 4.30
CA CYS A 28 2.14 1.36 2.89
C CYS A 28 3.16 2.38 2.40
N GLU A 29 4.12 2.77 3.26
CA GLU A 29 5.24 3.59 2.82
C GLU A 29 6.10 2.77 1.86
N THR A 30 6.11 3.17 0.59
CA THR A 30 6.97 2.54 -0.42
C THR A 30 8.44 2.71 -0.03
N LYS A 31 9.29 1.78 -0.43
CA LYS A 31 10.70 1.74 -0.02
C LYS A 31 11.65 2.06 -1.16
N LYS A 32 12.83 2.56 -0.82
CA LYS A 32 13.91 2.76 -1.78
C LYS A 32 14.61 1.43 -2.05
N ASN A 33 14.85 1.10 -3.32
CA ASN A 33 15.58 -0.12 -3.70
C ASN A 33 17.10 0.12 -3.75
N GLY A 34 17.73 0.28 -2.58
CA GLY A 34 19.18 0.50 -2.45
C GLY A 34 19.62 1.97 -2.61
N GLY A 35 20.93 2.21 -2.59
CA GLY A 35 21.52 3.57 -2.55
C GLY A 35 21.17 4.43 -3.77
N SER A 36 21.17 3.83 -4.96
CA SER A 36 20.91 4.50 -6.24
C SER A 36 19.51 4.22 -6.83
N GLY A 37 18.73 3.30 -6.24
CA GLY A 37 17.37 2.99 -6.70
C GLY A 37 16.34 4.00 -6.20
N GLY A 38 15.12 3.97 -6.75
CA GLY A 38 14.04 4.85 -6.33
C GLY A 38 12.97 4.16 -5.50
N TYR A 39 11.93 4.91 -5.17
CA TYR A 39 10.72 4.41 -4.51
C TYR A 39 9.78 3.73 -5.52
N GLY A 40 8.93 2.83 -5.03
CA GLY A 40 7.85 2.26 -5.84
C GLY A 40 6.79 3.31 -6.14
N ALA A 41 6.15 3.22 -7.31
CA ALA A 41 4.99 4.05 -7.65
C ALA A 41 3.72 3.19 -7.59
N TYR A 42 2.73 3.57 -6.79
CA TYR A 42 1.48 2.84 -6.71
C TYR A 42 0.69 2.91 -8.02
N ALA A 43 0.24 1.73 -8.48
CA ALA A 43 -0.46 1.57 -9.74
C ALA A 43 -1.41 0.36 -9.71
N ALA A 44 -2.20 0.20 -10.77
CA ALA A 44 -3.15 -0.90 -10.91
C ALA A 44 -2.49 -2.30 -10.90
N THR A 45 -1.22 -2.41 -11.29
CA THR A 45 -0.47 -3.66 -11.36
C THR A 45 1.00 -3.46 -11.02
N THR A 46 1.63 -4.49 -10.48
CA THR A 46 3.08 -4.55 -10.30
C THR A 46 3.77 -4.89 -11.61
N GLY A 47 4.74 -4.06 -11.98
CA GLY A 47 5.55 -4.23 -13.20
C GLY A 47 6.83 -5.04 -12.98
N ALA A 48 7.53 -5.35 -14.06
CA ALA A 48 8.83 -6.00 -14.00
C ALA A 48 9.91 -4.98 -13.58
N LYS A 49 10.58 -5.21 -12.45
CA LYS A 49 11.61 -4.30 -11.91
C LYS A 49 12.86 -4.13 -12.80
N SER A 50 12.93 -4.78 -13.96
CA SER A 50 13.94 -4.48 -14.98
C SER A 50 13.68 -3.18 -15.73
N GLY A 51 12.43 -2.70 -15.77
CA GLY A 51 12.05 -1.54 -16.58
C GLY A 51 10.81 -0.78 -16.09
N ASP A 52 10.14 -1.24 -15.04
CA ASP A 52 8.94 -0.64 -14.49
C ASP A 52 9.09 -0.40 -12.98
N ASP A 53 8.71 0.81 -12.57
CA ASP A 53 8.78 1.29 -11.18
C ASP A 53 7.43 1.12 -10.46
N ASN A 54 6.39 0.70 -11.19
CA ASN A 54 5.04 0.50 -10.68
C ASN A 54 4.94 -0.69 -9.73
N THR A 55 4.05 -0.54 -8.74
CA THR A 55 3.70 -1.59 -7.80
C THR A 55 2.23 -1.52 -7.40
N SER A 56 1.61 -2.68 -7.23
CA SER A 56 0.31 -2.80 -6.58
C SER A 56 0.43 -3.39 -5.16
N LEU A 57 1.66 -3.60 -4.69
CA LEU A 57 1.95 -4.17 -3.38
C LEU A 57 2.27 -3.07 -2.37
N CYS A 58 1.48 -3.00 -1.29
CA CYS A 58 1.69 -2.10 -0.16
C CYS A 58 3.11 -2.23 0.41
N GLY A 59 3.85 -1.13 0.43
CA GLY A 59 5.20 -1.02 0.98
C GLY A 59 6.31 -1.60 0.11
N ASP A 60 6.03 -1.91 -1.16
CA ASP A 60 7.03 -2.37 -2.12
C ASP A 60 8.00 -1.24 -2.52
N SER A 61 9.07 -1.62 -3.21
CA SER A 61 10.15 -0.74 -3.64
C SER A 61 10.13 -0.44 -5.14
N GLY A 62 10.88 0.56 -5.58
CA GLY A 62 11.14 0.82 -7.00
C GLY A 62 12.13 -0.18 -7.59
N ARG A 63 12.69 0.10 -8.77
CA ARG A 63 13.81 -0.69 -9.29
C ARG A 63 15.15 -0.23 -8.74
N ALA A 64 16.18 -1.08 -8.85
CA ALA A 64 17.50 -0.81 -8.28
C ALA A 64 18.22 0.42 -8.90
N SER A 65 17.80 0.84 -10.09
CA SER A 65 18.43 1.93 -10.85
C SER A 65 17.52 3.15 -11.08
N SER A 66 16.26 3.12 -10.65
CA SER A 66 15.26 4.18 -10.87
C SER A 66 14.05 4.00 -9.96
N GLY A 67 13.18 5.00 -9.90
CA GLY A 67 11.89 4.94 -9.24
C GLY A 67 11.34 6.34 -9.00
N ALA A 68 10.26 6.41 -8.24
CA ALA A 68 9.76 7.69 -7.73
C ALA A 68 10.83 8.35 -6.85
N SER A 69 10.91 9.68 -6.92
CA SER A 69 11.87 10.48 -6.13
C SER A 69 11.49 10.58 -4.65
N THR A 70 10.21 10.43 -4.33
CA THR A 70 9.67 10.44 -2.97
C THR A 70 8.86 9.18 -2.70
N ALA A 71 8.78 8.79 -1.43
CA ALA A 71 7.90 7.71 -1.03
C ALA A 71 6.44 8.08 -1.29
N GLN A 72 5.65 7.05 -1.61
CA GLN A 72 4.19 7.08 -1.59
C GLN A 72 3.68 6.28 -0.40
N TYR A 73 2.42 6.52 -0.03
CA TYR A 73 1.85 6.09 1.24
C TYR A 73 0.44 5.50 1.06
N LEU A 74 -0.28 5.31 2.16
CA LEU A 74 -1.65 4.79 2.17
C LEU A 74 -2.59 5.55 1.23
N LYS A 75 -2.43 6.88 1.11
CA LYS A 75 -3.25 7.71 0.22
C LYS A 75 -3.10 7.24 -1.23
N GLU A 76 -1.89 7.22 -1.77
CA GLU A 76 -1.64 6.81 -3.15
C GLU A 76 -1.97 5.33 -3.37
N PHE A 77 -1.77 4.47 -2.36
CA PHE A 77 -2.20 3.08 -2.42
C PHE A 77 -3.73 2.98 -2.59
N VAL A 78 -4.50 3.76 -1.84
CA VAL A 78 -5.97 3.78 -1.95
C VAL A 78 -6.42 4.36 -3.29
N GLU A 79 -5.82 5.47 -3.72
CA GLU A 79 -6.22 6.20 -4.94
C GLU A 79 -5.83 5.46 -6.23
N ASN A 80 -4.60 4.95 -6.30
CA ASN A 80 -4.03 4.44 -7.55
C ASN A 80 -4.02 2.91 -7.63
N THR A 81 -4.08 2.22 -6.49
CA THR A 81 -3.98 0.75 -6.42
C THR A 81 -5.30 0.08 -6.07
N LEU A 82 -6.03 0.57 -5.07
CA LEU A 82 -7.31 -0.01 -4.61
C LEU A 82 -8.50 0.40 -5.50
N LEU A 83 -8.36 0.16 -6.80
CA LEU A 83 -9.35 0.45 -7.83
C LEU A 83 -10.60 -0.42 -7.71
N GLY A 84 -11.69 0.02 -8.36
CA GLY A 84 -12.97 -0.69 -8.34
C GLY A 84 -13.52 -0.79 -6.92
N ASN A 85 -13.38 0.29 -6.13
CA ASN A 85 -13.76 0.33 -4.71
C ASN A 85 -13.03 -0.75 -3.89
N GLY A 86 -11.73 -0.93 -4.13
CA GLY A 86 -10.87 -1.91 -3.49
C GLY A 86 -10.91 -3.32 -4.07
N SER A 87 -11.83 -3.67 -4.97
CA SER A 87 -11.94 -5.03 -5.49
C SER A 87 -10.75 -5.48 -6.36
N LYS A 88 -9.98 -4.56 -6.94
CA LYS A 88 -8.90 -4.91 -7.88
C LYS A 88 -7.64 -5.46 -7.20
N ASN A 89 -7.24 -4.91 -6.05
CA ASN A 89 -5.97 -5.20 -5.40
C ASN A 89 -6.10 -5.43 -3.88
N TRP A 90 -7.30 -5.78 -3.42
CA TRP A 90 -7.54 -6.19 -2.04
C TRP A 90 -8.24 -7.55 -1.98
N PRO A 91 -7.78 -8.49 -1.13
CA PRO A 91 -6.65 -8.41 -0.18
C PRO A 91 -5.28 -8.73 -0.78
N THR A 92 -5.22 -9.05 -2.07
CA THR A 92 -4.01 -9.52 -2.78
C THR A 92 -3.65 -8.55 -3.91
N SER A 93 -2.36 -8.30 -4.11
CA SER A 93 -1.81 -7.52 -5.21
C SER A 93 -2.06 -8.17 -6.58
N THR A 94 -1.82 -7.44 -7.66
CA THR A 94 -1.90 -7.95 -9.04
C THR A 94 -0.60 -7.68 -9.76
N ASP A 95 -0.06 -8.64 -10.51
CA ASP A 95 1.02 -8.37 -11.45
C ASP A 95 0.52 -8.21 -12.88
N GLY A 96 1.28 -7.47 -13.70
CA GLY A 96 1.03 -7.34 -15.14
C GLY A 96 1.43 -8.58 -15.96
N GLY A 97 1.50 -9.78 -15.35
CA GLY A 97 1.95 -11.02 -15.98
C GLY A 97 3.45 -11.31 -15.85
N SER A 98 4.30 -10.29 -15.84
CA SER A 98 5.76 -10.41 -15.61
C SER A 98 6.24 -9.63 -14.38
N GLY A 99 5.32 -9.18 -13.54
CA GLY A 99 5.64 -8.35 -12.39
C GLY A 99 6.49 -9.07 -11.36
N SER A 100 7.34 -8.31 -10.69
CA SER A 100 8.15 -8.76 -9.56
C SER A 100 8.01 -7.74 -8.42
N PRO A 101 7.63 -8.14 -7.19
CA PRO A 101 7.33 -9.52 -6.80
C PRO A 101 6.04 -10.05 -7.45
N LYS A 102 5.93 -11.38 -7.53
CA LYS A 102 4.68 -12.06 -7.90
C LYS A 102 3.67 -11.94 -6.76
N PRO A 103 2.36 -11.81 -7.06
CA PRO A 103 1.33 -11.74 -6.03
C PRO A 103 1.35 -12.99 -5.16
N VAL A 104 1.23 -12.78 -3.85
CA VAL A 104 1.07 -13.86 -2.87
C VAL A 104 -0.26 -13.66 -2.17
N THR A 105 -1.00 -14.74 -1.95
CA THR A 105 -2.32 -14.67 -1.30
C THR A 105 -2.29 -13.82 -0.03
N ASN A 106 -3.12 -12.78 -0.04
CA ASN A 106 -3.32 -11.78 1.02
C ASN A 106 -2.09 -10.90 1.33
N ASP A 107 -1.15 -10.74 0.40
CA ASP A 107 0.06 -9.94 0.58
C ASP A 107 -0.23 -8.48 0.98
N ASN A 108 -1.16 -7.79 0.31
CA ASN A 108 -1.57 -6.43 0.67
C ASN A 108 -2.20 -6.37 2.06
N ALA A 109 -3.09 -7.32 2.38
CA ALA A 109 -3.69 -7.34 3.70
C ALA A 109 -2.68 -7.64 4.82
N LYS A 110 -1.66 -8.44 4.56
CA LYS A 110 -0.55 -8.71 5.50
C LYS A 110 0.36 -7.49 5.64
N ALA A 111 0.69 -6.83 4.53
CA ALA A 111 1.53 -5.64 4.52
C ALA A 111 0.88 -4.49 5.31
N VAL A 112 -0.39 -4.16 5.01
CA VAL A 112 -1.13 -3.14 5.78
C VAL A 112 -1.19 -3.52 7.26
N ALA A 113 -1.58 -4.76 7.59
CA ALA A 113 -1.64 -5.18 8.99
C ALA A 113 -0.28 -5.07 9.69
N GLY A 114 0.80 -5.43 9.00
CA GLY A 114 2.16 -5.33 9.51
C GLY A 114 2.62 -3.90 9.77
N ASP A 115 2.13 -2.92 9.02
CA ASP A 115 2.43 -1.51 9.30
C ASP A 115 1.58 -0.98 10.45
N LEU A 116 0.29 -1.35 10.52
CA LEU A 116 -0.58 -0.97 11.64
C LEU A 116 -0.07 -1.51 13.00
N THR A 117 0.58 -2.67 13.03
CA THR A 117 1.15 -3.23 14.28
C THR A 117 2.40 -2.48 14.75
N LYS A 118 3.05 -1.68 13.90
CA LYS A 118 4.24 -0.88 14.25
C LYS A 118 3.91 0.52 14.79
N LEU A 119 2.65 0.94 14.67
CA LEU A 119 2.18 2.23 15.19
C LEU A 119 2.30 2.32 16.73
N SER A 120 2.32 3.54 17.26
CA SER A 120 2.27 3.77 18.71
C SER A 120 0.96 3.24 19.31
N PRO A 121 0.89 2.98 20.63
CA PRO A 121 -0.36 2.59 21.29
C PRO A 121 -1.53 3.55 21.02
N GLU A 122 -1.27 4.86 21.03
CA GLU A 122 -2.25 5.92 20.77
C GLU A 122 -2.73 5.87 19.31
N GLU A 123 -1.79 5.78 18.35
CA GLU A 123 -2.09 5.67 16.93
C GLU A 123 -2.89 4.39 16.61
N LYS A 124 -2.57 3.27 17.26
CA LYS A 124 -3.34 2.02 17.14
C LYS A 124 -4.78 2.18 17.62
N THR A 125 -4.98 2.91 18.71
CA THR A 125 -6.31 3.17 19.27
C THR A 125 -7.16 3.99 18.29
N ILE A 126 -6.55 5.02 17.69
CA ILE A 126 -7.19 5.84 16.64
C ILE A 126 -7.56 4.96 15.44
N VAL A 127 -6.61 4.18 14.93
CA VAL A 127 -6.82 3.30 13.77
C VAL A 127 -7.91 2.26 14.02
N ALA A 128 -7.93 1.64 15.20
CA ALA A 128 -8.97 0.69 15.57
C ALA A 128 -10.36 1.37 15.59
N GLY A 129 -10.44 2.59 16.12
CA GLY A 129 -11.67 3.39 16.12
C GLY A 129 -12.13 3.79 14.71
N LEU A 130 -11.20 4.05 13.78
CA LEU A 130 -11.52 4.34 12.38
C LEU A 130 -11.98 3.08 11.64
N LEU A 131 -11.29 1.95 11.81
CA LEU A 131 -11.66 0.66 11.21
C LEU A 131 -13.02 0.14 11.71
N ALA A 132 -13.42 0.45 12.94
CA ALA A 132 -14.72 0.06 13.48
C ALA A 132 -15.89 0.86 12.86
N LYS A 133 -15.62 1.98 12.20
CA LYS A 133 -16.61 2.88 11.58
C LYS A 133 -16.76 2.68 10.07
N THR A 134 -15.97 1.79 9.49
CA THR A 134 -15.96 1.47 8.05
C THR A 134 -16.59 0.12 7.83
#